data_AF-A0AAV5NNZ0-F1
#
_entry.id   AF-A0AAV5NNZ0-F1
#
_cell.length_a   1.000
_cell.length_b   1.000
_cell.length_c   1.000
_cell.angle_alpha   90.00
_cell.angle_beta   90.00
_cell.angle_gamma   90.00
#
_symmetry.space_group_name_H-M   'P 1'
#
loop_
_entity.id
_entity.type
_entity.pdbx_description
1 polymer ?
#
loop_
_entity_poly.entity_id
_entity_poly.type
_entity_poly.pdbx_seq_one_letter_code
_entity_poly.pdbx_strand_id
1 'polypeptide(L)'
;MNNSPKILPRKYLTTEDILDRFAPLSVTTLWRWREYKGFPAPVIEGRPNRYLAWQVEEWENSLLSRDTSEDSDSKTSLNRV
;
A
#
# COMPACT_ATOMS: atom_id res chain seq x y z
N MET A 1 -12.08 -22.68 -2.42
CA MET A 1 -11.36 -21.86 -1.42
C MET A 1 -11.93 -20.45 -1.54
N ASN A 2 -12.75 -20.05 -0.57
CA ASN A 2 -13.56 -18.83 -0.63
C ASN A 2 -12.69 -17.65 -0.20
N ASN A 3 -12.11 -16.93 -1.15
CA ASN A 3 -11.43 -15.65 -0.89
C ASN A 3 -12.46 -14.52 -0.92
N SER A 4 -13.31 -14.46 0.11
CA SER A 4 -14.07 -13.24 0.37
C SER A 4 -13.10 -12.17 0.89
N PRO A 5 -13.13 -10.94 0.36
CA PRO A 5 -12.36 -9.83 0.92
C PRO A 5 -12.83 -9.66 2.37
N LYS A 6 -11.97 -10.04 3.33
CA LYS A 6 -12.24 -9.80 4.75
C LYS A 6 -12.10 -8.29 4.97
N ILE A 7 -13.20 -7.57 4.79
CA ILE A 7 -13.33 -6.20 5.28
C ILE A 7 -13.38 -6.33 6.81
N LEU A 8 -12.21 -6.39 7.44
CA LEU A 8 -12.11 -6.52 8.89
C LEU A 8 -12.57 -5.20 9.51
N PRO A 9 -13.61 -5.17 10.38
CA PRO A 9 -14.02 -3.98 11.12
C PRO A 9 -13.03 -3.68 12.28
N ARG A 10 -11.74 -3.91 12.05
CA ARG A 10 -10.70 -3.85 13.08
C ARG A 10 -10.02 -2.50 13.02
N LYS A 11 -10.01 -1.79 14.14
CA LYS A 11 -9.27 -0.52 14.31
C LYS A 11 -7.76 -0.68 14.01
N TYR A 12 -7.24 -1.90 14.19
CA TYR A 12 -5.84 -2.23 13.96
C TYR A 12 -5.69 -3.48 13.09
N LEU A 13 -4.71 -3.45 12.19
CA LEU A 13 -4.26 -4.57 11.37
C LEU A 13 -2.90 -5.04 11.86
N THR A 14 -2.68 -6.35 11.82
CA THR A 14 -1.35 -6.92 12.04
C THR A 14 -0.53 -6.97 10.78
N THR A 15 0.79 -7.18 10.92
CA THR A 15 1.68 -7.48 9.80
C THR A 15 1.11 -8.62 8.95
N GLU A 16 0.66 -9.72 9.56
CA GLU A 16 0.05 -10.85 8.86
C GLU A 16 -1.24 -10.45 8.14
N ASP A 17 -2.12 -9.67 8.77
CA ASP A 17 -3.36 -9.20 8.12
C ASP A 17 -3.07 -8.35 6.87
N ILE A 18 -2.01 -7.52 6.91
CA ILE A 18 -1.61 -6.69 5.76
C ILE A 18 -1.03 -7.57 4.65
N LEU A 19 -0.17 -8.52 5.00
CA LEU A 19 0.41 -9.46 4.03
C LEU A 19 -0.68 -10.34 3.41
N ASP A 20 -1.69 -10.75 4.16
CA ASP A 20 -2.82 -11.49 3.60
C ASP A 20 -3.67 -10.61 2.66
N ARG A 21 -3.82 -9.32 2.97
CA ARG A 21 -4.65 -8.37 2.20
C ARG A 21 -4.09 -8.04 0.82
N PHE A 22 -2.78 -7.82 0.70
CA PHE A 22 -2.14 -7.37 -0.54
C PHE A 22 -1.56 -8.52 -1.40
N ALA A 23 -1.94 -9.78 -1.10
CA ALA A 23 -1.32 -11.04 -1.54
C ALA A 23 -0.15 -11.47 -0.64
N PRO A 24 0.07 -12.80 -0.43
CA PRO A 24 1.05 -13.32 0.52
C PRO A 24 2.47 -12.86 0.17
N LEU A 25 2.84 -11.72 0.72
CA LEU A 25 4.12 -11.06 0.55
C LEU A 25 5.00 -11.35 1.76
N SER A 26 6.30 -11.19 1.58
CA SER A 26 7.25 -11.30 2.68
C SER A 26 7.22 -10.07 3.58
N VAL A 27 7.59 -10.22 4.85
CA VAL A 27 7.79 -9.09 5.78
C VAL A 27 8.78 -8.06 5.22
N THR A 28 9.77 -8.49 4.43
CA THR A 28 10.71 -7.62 3.72
C THR A 28 10.02 -6.63 2.80
N THR A 29 8.87 -7.00 2.23
CA THR A 29 8.09 -6.13 1.36
C THR A 29 7.52 -4.94 2.13
N LEU A 30 7.07 -5.13 3.37
CA LEU A 30 6.59 -4.03 4.22
C LEU A 30 7.70 -3.04 4.54
N TRP A 31 8.92 -3.54 4.79
CA TRP A 31 10.08 -2.67 5.00
C TRP A 31 10.36 -1.81 3.76
N ARG A 32 10.32 -2.41 2.56
CA ARG A 32 10.48 -1.67 1.30
C ARG A 32 9.35 -0.66 1.06
N TRP A 33 8.10 -0.98 1.41
CA TRP A 33 7.00 -0.04 1.27
C TRP A 33 7.14 1.15 2.22
N ARG A 34 7.68 0.93 3.42
CA ARG A 34 7.97 2.02 4.35
C ARG A 34 9.07 2.94 3.81
N GLU A 35 10.13 2.38 3.27
CA GLU A 35 11.27 3.14 2.74
C GLU A 35 10.93 3.90 1.44
N TYR A 36 10.28 3.23 0.49
CA TYR A 36 10.14 3.75 -0.88
C TYR A 36 8.73 4.18 -1.26
N LYS A 37 7.70 3.73 -0.54
CA LYS A 37 6.28 3.98 -0.87
C LYS A 37 5.55 4.78 0.20
N GLY A 38 6.23 5.21 1.27
CA GLY A 38 5.62 5.99 2.35
C GLY A 38 4.58 5.23 3.17
N PHE A 39 4.75 3.91 3.33
CA PHE A 39 3.83 3.08 4.11
C PHE A 39 3.79 3.53 5.58
N PRO A 40 2.60 3.54 6.24
CA PRO A 40 2.44 4.00 7.61
C PRO A 40 3.31 3.21 8.61
N ALA A 41 3.81 3.91 9.63
CA ALA A 41 4.53 3.29 10.73
C ALA A 41 3.56 2.55 11.67
N PRO A 42 4.01 1.48 12.35
CA PRO A 42 3.22 0.83 13.38
C PRO A 42 2.99 1.77 14.56
N VAL A 43 1.80 1.68 15.16
CA VAL A 43 1.28 2.69 16.12
C VAL A 43 1.54 2.33 17.58
N ILE A 44 1.89 1.08 17.89
CA ILE A 44 2.12 0.64 19.27
C ILE A 44 3.62 0.45 19.51
N GLU A 45 4.20 1.36 20.30
CA GLU A 45 5.54 1.19 20.87
C GLU A 45 5.56 -0.07 21.75
N GLY A 46 6.49 -0.98 21.47
CA GLY A 46 6.61 -2.29 22.16
C GLY A 46 5.86 -3.46 21.48
N ARG A 47 4.97 -3.21 20.52
CA ARG A 47 4.41 -4.26 19.64
C ARG A 47 4.43 -3.77 18.18
N PRO A 48 5.56 -3.91 17.47
CA PRO A 48 5.82 -3.27 16.17
C PRO A 48 4.96 -3.80 15.00
N ASN A 49 3.97 -4.65 15.27
CA ASN A 49 3.16 -5.34 14.27
C ASN A 49 1.70 -4.86 14.30
N ARG A 50 1.41 -3.61 14.69
CA ARG A 50 0.05 -3.06 14.73
C ARG A 50 -0.03 -1.76 13.96
N TYR A 51 -0.81 -1.77 12.89
CA TYR A 51 -1.04 -0.64 11.99
C TYR A 51 -2.48 -0.19 12.11
N LEU A 52 -2.77 1.10 11.96
CA LEU A 52 -4.15 1.58 11.92
C LEU A 52 -4.77 1.22 10.57
N ALA A 53 -5.95 0.60 10.60
CA ALA A 53 -6.61 0.14 9.37
C ALA A 53 -6.89 1.29 8.39
N TRP A 54 -7.31 2.45 8.90
CA TRP A 54 -7.61 3.63 8.08
C TRP A 54 -6.36 4.21 7.39
N GLN A 55 -5.19 4.15 8.03
CA GLN A 55 -3.93 4.62 7.41
C GLN A 55 -3.50 3.70 6.27
N VAL A 56 -3.70 2.39 6.43
CA VAL A 56 -3.40 1.41 5.39
C VAL A 56 -4.34 1.59 4.20
N GLU A 57 -5.63 1.83 4.45
CA GLU A 57 -6.63 2.11 3.42
C GLU A 57 -6.38 3.44 2.68
N GLU A 58 -6.03 4.51 3.40
CA GLU A 58 -5.64 5.78 2.79
C GLU A 58 -4.41 5.62 1.89
N TRP A 59 -3.41 4.87 2.36
CA TRP A 59 -2.23 4.55 1.55
C TRP A 59 -2.59 3.72 0.30
N GLU A 60 -3.45 2.71 0.45
CA GLU A 60 -3.96 1.91 -0.68
C GLU A 60 -4.66 2.78 -1.73
N ASN A 61 -5.55 3.69 -1.30
CA ASN A 61 -6.23 4.64 -2.17
C ASN A 61 -5.24 5.59 -2.88
N SER A 62 -4.13 5.94 -2.23
CA SER A 62 -3.08 6.78 -2.82
C SER A 62 -2.32 6.08 -3.95
N LEU A 63 -2.19 4.75 -3.88
CA LEU A 63 -1.58 3.94 -4.94
C LEU A 63 -2.49 3.90 -6.17
N LEU A 64 -3.78 3.60 -5.98
CA LEU A 64 -4.77 3.55 -7.07
C LEU A 64 -4.88 4.89 -7.83
N SER A 65 -4.71 6.00 -7.12
CA SER A 65 -4.76 7.33 -7.72
C SER A 65 -3.54 7.65 -8.60
N ARG A 66 -2.34 7.12 -8.26
CA ARG A 66 -1.10 7.40 -9.01
C ARG A 66 -1.02 6.67 -10.35
N ASP A 67 -1.62 5.48 -10.47
CA ASP A 67 -1.64 4.71 -11.72
C ASP A 67 -2.44 5.41 -12.83
N THR A 68 -3.26 6.42 -12.52
CA THR A 68 -4.02 7.19 -13.51
C THR A 68 -3.28 8.41 -14.08
N SER A 69 -2.03 8.65 -13.68
CA SER A 69 -1.25 9.82 -14.13
C SER A 69 -0.04 9.49 -15.02
N GLU A 70 0.19 8.22 -15.38
CA GLU A 70 1.26 7.79 -16.30
C GLU A 70 0.80 7.64 -17.77
N ASP A 71 0.06 8.62 -18.31
CA ASP A 71 -0.26 8.64 -19.74
C ASP A 71 -0.48 10.05 -20.33
N SER A 72 0.16 11.10 -19.78
CA SER A 72 -0.04 12.48 -20.29
C SER A 72 1.20 13.35 -20.45
N ASP A 73 2.41 12.79 -20.51
CA ASP A 73 3.60 13.53 -20.93
C ASP A 73 4.63 12.53 -21.49
N SER A 74 4.74 12.26 -22.79
CA SER A 74 5.44 13.14 -23.73
C SER A 74 5.30 12.60 -25.17
N LYS A 75 4.29 13.06 -25.91
CA LYS A 75 4.31 13.06 -27.38
C LYS A 75 4.19 14.50 -27.85
N THR A 76 5.28 15.26 -27.86
CA THR A 76 5.53 16.35 -28.82
C THR A 76 6.97 16.84 -28.64
N SER A 77 7.86 16.36 -29.49
CA SER A 77 8.88 17.19 -30.12
C SER A 77 9.28 16.49 -31.41
N LEU A 78 8.41 16.71 -32.39
CA LEU A 78 8.58 16.35 -33.79
C LEU A 78 9.80 17.09 -34.33
N ASN A 79 10.69 16.35 -35.00
CA ASN A 79 11.78 16.88 -35.82
C ASN A 79 11.34 18.12 -36.62
N ARG A 80 12.11 19.20 -36.52
CA ARG A 80 12.07 20.28 -37.51
C ARG A 80 13.49 20.56 -37.99
N VAL A 81 13.75 20.01 -39.18
CA VAL A 81 14.67 20.37 -40.27
C VAL A 81 15.89 21.23 -39.96
#